data_AF-A0A0R0HKB0-F1
#
_entry.id   AF-A0A0R0HKB0-F1
#
_cell.length_a   1.000
_cell.length_b   1.000
_cell.length_c   1.000
_cell.angle_alpha   90.00
_cell.angle_beta   90.00
_cell.angle_gamma   90.00
#
_symmetry.space_group_name_H-M   'P 1'
#
loop_
_entity.id
_entity.type
_entity.pdbx_description
1 polymer ?
#
loop_
_entity_poly.entity_id
_entity_poly.type
_entity_poly.pdbx_seq_one_letter_code
_entity_poly.pdbx_strand_id
1 'polypeptide(L)'
;MSAKRALDNNRPSGEHSLVEWAKPLLTNKHKISQVMDARIEGQYSKREAKRIAHLAIQCLSTEQKLRPNIYEVVRSLENLHDSKDTSSSSSGTPNPSLSPSPLHT
;
A
#
# COMPACT_ATOMS: atom_id res chain seq x y z
N MET A 1 -9.33 1.58 -3.66
CA MET A 1 -8.28 1.49 -4.70
C MET A 1 -8.76 2.00 -6.04
N SER A 2 -9.68 1.42 -6.83
CA SER A 2 -10.09 2.04 -8.11
C SER A 2 -11.50 2.64 -8.15
N ALA A 3 -12.34 2.32 -7.14
CA ALA A 3 -13.77 2.68 -7.07
C ALA A 3 -14.60 2.34 -8.30
N LYS A 4 -14.09 1.44 -9.14
CA LYS A 4 -14.76 0.91 -10.33
C LYS A 4 -15.40 -0.44 -9.99
N ARG A 5 -16.52 -0.75 -10.66
CA ARG A 5 -17.14 -2.08 -10.59
C ARG A 5 -16.22 -3.14 -11.19
N ALA A 6 -16.24 -4.34 -10.63
CA ALA A 6 -15.43 -5.48 -11.08
C ALA A 6 -15.79 -5.90 -12.52
N LEU A 7 -17.07 -5.91 -12.84
CA LEU A 7 -17.62 -6.11 -14.18
C LEU A 7 -18.51 -4.93 -14.55
N ASP A 8 -18.36 -4.42 -15.77
CA ASP A 8 -19.06 -3.25 -16.25
C ASP A 8 -19.23 -3.31 -17.77
N ASN A 9 -20.42 -3.73 -18.22
CA ASN A 9 -20.74 -3.91 -19.64
C ASN A 9 -20.93 -2.58 -20.39
N ASN A 10 -20.90 -1.44 -19.69
CA ASN A 10 -20.98 -0.11 -20.32
C ASN A 10 -19.59 0.43 -20.70
N ARG A 11 -18.51 -0.28 -20.35
CA ARG A 11 -17.14 0.09 -20.74
C ARG A 11 -16.83 -0.35 -22.17
N PRO A 12 -15.78 0.21 -22.80
CA PRO A 12 -15.31 -0.27 -24.09
C PRO A 12 -14.99 -1.77 -24.08
N SER A 13 -15.10 -2.38 -25.26
CA SER A 13 -14.73 -3.79 -25.45
C SER A 13 -13.27 -4.02 -25.03
N GLY A 14 -13.03 -5.02 -24.17
CA GLY A 14 -11.73 -5.28 -23.57
C GLY A 14 -11.48 -4.60 -22.21
N GLU A 15 -12.39 -3.75 -21.72
CA GLU A 15 -12.30 -3.11 -20.39
C GLU A 15 -13.47 -3.48 -19.46
N HIS A 16 -14.35 -4.39 -19.88
CA HIS A 16 -15.48 -4.84 -19.06
C HIS A 16 -15.02 -5.42 -17.73
N SER A 17 -13.92 -6.18 -17.73
CA SER A 17 -13.28 -6.70 -16.53
C SER A 17 -12.31 -5.68 -15.96
N LEU A 18 -12.52 -5.31 -14.69
CA LEU A 18 -11.58 -4.48 -13.96
C LEU A 18 -10.19 -5.10 -13.88
N VAL A 19 -10.10 -6.43 -13.82
CA VAL A 19 -8.82 -7.15 -13.75
C VAL A 19 -8.06 -7.01 -15.06
N GLU A 20 -8.73 -7.17 -16.21
CA GLU A 20 -8.09 -7.04 -17.52
C GLU A 20 -7.55 -5.63 -17.76
N TRP A 21 -8.33 -4.61 -17.37
CA TRP A 21 -7.90 -3.22 -17.43
C TRP A 21 -6.77 -2.88 -16.43
N ALA A 22 -6.90 -3.31 -15.17
CA ALA A 22 -5.99 -2.88 -14.10
C ALA A 22 -4.65 -3.63 -14.10
N LYS A 23 -4.63 -4.93 -14.41
CA LYS A 23 -3.43 -5.77 -14.33
C LYS A 23 -2.20 -5.21 -15.07
N PRO A 24 -2.28 -4.70 -16.32
CA PRO A 24 -1.12 -4.09 -16.98
C PRO A 24 -0.65 -2.80 -16.30
N LEU A 25 -1.56 -2.03 -15.70
CA LEU A 25 -1.24 -0.79 -15.01
C LEU A 25 -0.62 -1.04 -13.62
N LEU A 26 -1.12 -2.04 -12.90
CA LEU A 26 -0.60 -2.45 -11.59
C LEU A 26 0.83 -3.00 -11.70
N THR A 27 1.16 -3.69 -12.80
CA THR A 27 2.49 -4.26 -13.03
C THR A 27 3.55 -3.18 -13.27
N ASN A 28 3.16 -2.00 -13.77
CA ASN A 28 4.06 -0.87 -13.96
C ASN A 28 3.99 0.09 -12.76
N LYS A 29 5.08 0.15 -11.98
CA LYS A 29 5.20 1.00 -10.78
C LYS A 29 4.92 2.49 -11.01
N HIS A 30 5.05 2.98 -12.25
CA HIS A 30 4.78 4.36 -12.63
C HIS A 30 3.31 4.61 -13.02
N LYS A 31 2.54 3.55 -13.32
CA LYS A 31 1.14 3.64 -13.75
C LYS A 31 0.15 3.32 -12.64
N ILE A 32 0.60 2.91 -11.45
CA ILE A 32 -0.27 2.55 -10.33
C ILE A 32 -1.24 3.68 -9.97
N SER A 33 -0.82 4.95 -10.04
CA SER A 33 -1.71 6.10 -9.79
C SER A 33 -2.92 6.16 -10.73
N GLN A 34 -2.81 5.64 -11.96
CA GLN A 34 -3.92 5.60 -12.92
C GLN A 34 -5.02 4.60 -12.51
N VAL A 35 -4.68 3.65 -11.64
CA VAL A 35 -5.62 2.67 -11.09
C VAL A 35 -6.30 3.20 -9.83
N MET A 36 -5.71 4.20 -9.19
CA MET A 36 -6.21 4.74 -7.93
C MET A 36 -7.48 5.58 -8.15
N ASP A 37 -8.39 5.55 -7.19
CA ASP A 37 -9.61 6.33 -7.19
C ASP A 37 -9.22 7.81 -7.07
N ALA A 38 -9.60 8.58 -8.08
CA ALA A 38 -9.29 10.00 -8.16
C ALA A 38 -9.80 10.78 -6.93
N ARG A 39 -10.86 10.31 -6.27
CA ARG A 39 -11.44 10.97 -5.08
C ARG A 39 -10.56 10.89 -3.84
N ILE A 40 -9.57 9.98 -3.83
CA ILE A 40 -8.61 9.85 -2.73
C ILE A 40 -7.20 10.26 -3.17
N GLU A 41 -7.06 10.90 -4.33
CA GLU A 41 -5.77 11.41 -4.77
C GLU A 41 -5.22 12.43 -3.76
N GLY A 42 -3.92 12.34 -3.45
CA GLY A 42 -3.28 13.10 -2.38
C GLY A 42 -3.49 12.52 -0.97
N GLN A 43 -4.47 11.64 -0.76
CA GLN A 43 -4.78 11.04 0.55
C GLN A 43 -4.03 9.72 0.83
N TYR A 44 -3.19 9.28 -0.11
CA TYR A 44 -2.35 8.10 0.01
C TYR A 44 -0.92 8.40 -0.42
N SER A 45 0.06 7.73 0.20
CA SER A 45 1.44 7.80 -0.26
C SER A 45 1.67 6.90 -1.47
N LYS A 46 2.60 7.30 -2.35
CA LYS A 46 3.04 6.44 -3.47
C LYS A 46 3.58 5.09 -3.00
N ARG A 47 4.10 5.01 -1.77
CA ARG A 47 4.64 3.78 -1.17
C ARG A 47 3.51 2.82 -0.80
N GLU A 48 2.45 3.30 -0.14
CA GLU A 48 1.28 2.49 0.22
C GLU A 48 0.58 2.00 -1.04
N ALA A 49 0.35 2.88 -2.02
CA ALA A 49 -0.26 2.49 -3.30
C ALA A 49 0.51 1.36 -4.00
N LYS A 50 1.86 1.44 -4.00
CA LYS A 50 2.72 0.38 -4.55
C LYS A 50 2.58 -0.95 -3.81
N ARG A 51 2.53 -0.93 -2.48
CA ARG A 51 2.37 -2.14 -1.66
C ARG A 51 1.01 -2.78 -1.87
N ILE A 52 -0.06 -1.99 -1.86
CA ILE A 52 -1.41 -2.46 -2.13
C ILE A 52 -1.51 -3.04 -3.54
N ALA A 53 -0.93 -2.36 -4.55
CA ALA A 53 -0.91 -2.86 -5.92
C ALA A 53 -0.17 -4.21 -6.03
N HIS A 54 0.96 -4.35 -5.35
CA HIS A 54 1.70 -5.61 -5.33
C HIS A 54 0.88 -6.75 -4.72
N LEU A 55 0.23 -6.51 -3.58
CA LEU A 55 -0.64 -7.48 -2.94
C LEU A 55 -1.80 -7.90 -3.87
N ALA A 56 -2.42 -6.93 -4.56
CA ALA A 56 -3.48 -7.20 -5.52
C ALA A 56 -3.00 -8.09 -6.70
N ILE A 57 -1.80 -7.85 -7.23
CA ILE A 57 -1.22 -8.68 -8.30
C ILE A 57 -1.03 -10.13 -7.83
N GLN A 58 -0.50 -10.33 -6.61
CA GLN A 58 -0.31 -11.66 -6.06
C GLN A 58 -1.64 -12.41 -5.90
N CYS A 59 -2.66 -11.75 -5.33
CA CYS A 59 -4.01 -12.31 -5.20
C CYS A 59 -4.64 -12.68 -6.55
N LEU A 60 -4.35 -11.90 -7.60
CA LEU A 60 -4.86 -12.08 -8.97
C LEU A 60 -3.97 -12.99 -9.84
N SER A 61 -2.97 -13.65 -9.26
CA SER A 61 -2.09 -14.56 -10.00
C SER A 61 -2.87 -15.71 -10.62
N THR A 62 -2.52 -16.09 -11.85
CA THR A 62 -3.04 -17.31 -12.49
C THR A 62 -2.47 -18.57 -11.85
N GLU A 63 -1.23 -18.48 -11.35
CA GLU A 63 -0.58 -19.56 -10.62
C GLU A 63 -1.00 -19.55 -9.14
N GLN A 64 -1.69 -20.61 -8.71
CA GLN A 64 -2.22 -20.73 -7.35
C GLN A 64 -1.13 -20.63 -6.27
N LYS A 65 0.05 -21.20 -6.51
CA LYS A 65 1.20 -21.15 -5.58
C LYS A 65 1.74 -19.74 -5.32
N LEU A 66 1.41 -18.77 -6.17
CA LEU A 66 1.80 -17.37 -5.99
C LEU A 66 0.72 -16.55 -5.28
N ARG A 67 -0.48 -17.13 -5.07
CA ARG A 67 -1.55 -16.46 -4.33
C ARG A 67 -1.25 -16.58 -2.83
N PRO A 68 -1.20 -15.48 -2.09
CA PRO A 68 -1.03 -15.51 -0.66
C PRO A 68 -2.26 -16.15 -0.01
N ASN A 69 -2.06 -16.82 1.12
CA ASN A 69 -3.17 -17.27 1.94
C ASN A 69 -3.82 -16.06 2.66
N ILE A 70 -5.02 -16.25 3.21
CA ILE A 70 -5.77 -15.15 3.82
C ILE A 70 -5.05 -14.50 5.01
N TYR A 71 -4.27 -15.25 5.79
CA TYR A 71 -3.49 -14.70 6.90
C TYR A 71 -2.37 -13.78 6.40
N GLU A 72 -1.70 -14.14 5.31
CA GLU A 72 -0.68 -13.29 4.67
C GLU A 72 -1.28 -12.00 4.11
N VAL A 73 -2.49 -12.08 3.55
CA VAL A 73 -3.23 -10.92 3.05
C VAL A 73 -3.58 -9.98 4.21
N VAL A 74 -4.17 -10.50 5.29
CA VAL A 74 -4.56 -9.71 6.47
C VAL A 74 -3.34 -9.03 7.08
N ARG A 75 -2.27 -9.79 7.34
CA ARG A 75 -1.01 -9.24 7.88
C ARG A 75 -0.46 -8.11 7.00
N SER A 76 -0.44 -8.32 5.68
CA SER A 76 0.04 -7.30 4.74
C SER A 76 -0.79 -6.01 4.79
N LEU A 77 -2.10 -6.13 5.00
CA LEU A 77 -3.01 -4.98 5.14
C LEU A 77 -2.85 -4.27 6.50
N GLU A 78 -2.67 -5.02 7.59
CA GLU A 78 -2.41 -4.45 8.93
C GLU A 78 -1.10 -3.65 8.95
N ASN A 79 -0.04 -4.21 8.38
CA ASN A 79 1.26 -3.54 8.24
C ASN A 79 1.20 -2.24 7.41
N LEU A 80 0.19 -2.07 6.56
CA LEU A 80 -0.03 -0.83 5.81
C LEU A 80 -0.74 0.22 6.66
N HIS A 81 -1.68 -0.20 7.50
CA HIS A 81 -2.40 0.70 8.40
C HIS A 81 -1.46 1.28 9.46
N ASP A 82 -0.69 0.43 10.12
CA ASP A 82 0.24 0.80 11.21
C ASP A 82 1.39 1.71 10.75
N SER A 83 1.77 1.61 9.47
CA SER A 83 2.85 2.45 8.91
C SER A 83 2.51 3.94 8.80
N LYS A 84 1.28 4.34 9.15
CA LYS A 84 0.83 5.73 9.15
C LYS A 84 1.22 6.48 10.44
N ASP A 85 1.50 5.76 11.52
CA ASP A 85 1.74 6.33 12.86
C ASP A 85 3.22 6.67 13.15
N THR A 86 4.15 6.35 12.24
CA THR A 86 5.61 6.50 12.47
C THR A 86 6.28 7.61 11.66
N SER A 87 5.53 8.61 11.17
CA SER A 87 6.08 9.74 10.41
C SER A 87 6.29 11.03 11.21
N SER A 88 6.21 10.98 12.55
CA SER A 88 6.46 12.11 13.45
C SER A 88 7.52 11.81 14.51
N SER A 89 8.67 11.30 14.10
CA SER A 89 9.90 11.39 14.90
C SER A 89 10.87 12.34 14.20
N SER A 90 10.61 13.63 14.39
CA SER A 90 11.55 14.70 14.17
C SER A 90 12.90 14.36 14.81
N SER A 91 13.95 14.51 13.99
CA SER A 91 15.36 14.52 14.33
C SER A 91 15.64 15.31 15.62
N GLY A 92 15.76 14.61 16.75
CA GLY A 92 16.38 15.12 17.96
C GLY A 92 17.76 14.48 18.09
N THR A 93 18.81 15.23 17.79
CA THR A 93 20.19 14.86 18.13
C THR A 93 20.28 14.58 19.64
N PRO A 94 20.81 13.43 20.10
CA PRO A 94 21.03 13.23 21.52
C PRO A 94 22.21 14.10 21.96
N ASN A 95 21.94 15.11 22.78
CA ASN A 95 22.95 15.94 23.43
C ASN A 95 23.60 15.13 24.58
N PRO A 96 24.91 14.84 24.57
CA PRO A 96 25.55 14.10 25.65
C PRO A 96 26.14 15.09 26.65
N SER A 97 25.34 15.55 27.61
CA SER A 97 25.88 16.11 28.84
C SER A 97 24.81 16.10 29.91
N LEU A 98 25.00 15.25 30.92
CA LEU A 98 24.74 15.52 32.33
C LEU A 98 25.24 14.30 33.12
N SER A 99 26.40 14.48 33.76
CA SER A 99 26.99 13.55 34.72
C SER A 99 26.08 13.36 35.94
N PRO A 100 25.98 12.14 36.52
CA PRO A 100 25.29 11.95 37.80
C PRO A 100 26.22 12.33 38.96
N SER A 101 25.77 13.24 39.83
CA SER A 101 26.42 13.50 41.13
C SER A 101 26.03 12.39 42.13
N PRO A 102 26.98 11.86 42.93
CA PRO A 102 26.69 10.81 43.89
C PRO A 102 26.00 11.32 45.15
N LEU A 103 25.10 10.50 45.68
CA LEU A 103 24.46 10.63 46.99
C LEU A 103 25.53 10.74 48.10
N HIS A 104 25.35 11.65 49.05
CA HIS A 104 26.01 11.58 50.34
C HIS A 104 24.95 11.72 51.46
N THR A 105 25.11 10.81 52.42
CA THR A 105 24.48 10.56 53.74
C THR A 105 23.34 11.44 54.22
#